data_AF-A0A7S0MJ03-F1
#
_entry.id   AF-A0A7S0MJ03-F1
#
_cell.length_a   1.000
_cell.length_b   1.000
_cell.length_c   1.000
_cell.angle_alpha   90.00
_cell.angle_beta   90.00
_cell.angle_gamma   90.00
#
_symmetry.space_group_name_H-M   'P 1'
#
loop_
_entity.id
_entity.type
_entity.pdbx_description
1 polymer ?
#
loop_
_entity_poly.entity_id
_entity_poly.type
_entity_poly.pdbx_seq_one_letter_code
_entity_poly.pdbx_strand_id
1 'polypeptide(L)'
;CGVIWIVLLLLTVLLLYLVGSRLGLGTPFPSQALDNMPPILPESALDVVAELDTPPGNIAVSNTNRIFFNFHPEYHPNPTKIAELLNRTSWVPFPSLEFQKSIITCLSMRIDSNSRLWLLDFVQHGMAGSPTLYAIQLTKTPGQADTHYLNYSFPANVA
;
A
#
# COMPACT_ATOMS: atom_id res chain seq x y z
N CYS A 1 8.77 -2.03 48.44
CA CYS A 1 7.82 -1.77 47.33
C CYS A 1 8.15 -0.52 46.53
N GLY A 2 8.38 0.66 47.14
CA GLY A 2 8.64 1.91 46.38
C GLY A 2 9.89 1.91 45.49
N VAL A 3 10.99 1.30 45.93
CA VAL A 3 12.25 1.24 45.15
C VAL A 3 12.08 0.51 43.82
N ILE A 4 11.28 -0.57 43.79
CA ILE A 4 11.03 -1.35 42.57
C ILE A 4 10.29 -0.49 41.53
N TRP A 5 9.27 0.26 41.96
CA TRP A 5 8.51 1.15 41.07
C TRP A 5 9.37 2.29 40.51
N ILE A 6 10.27 2.85 41.32
CA ILE A 6 11.22 3.89 40.88
C ILE A 6 12.17 3.32 39.82
N VAL A 7 12.72 2.13 40.05
CA VAL A 7 13.62 1.48 39.08
C VAL A 7 12.89 1.18 37.77
N LEU A 8 11.66 0.65 37.81
CA LEU A 8 10.87 0.39 36.61
C LEU A 8 10.57 1.67 35.82
N LEU A 9 10.19 2.75 36.51
CA LEU A 9 9.95 4.04 35.86
C LEU A 9 11.21 4.55 35.15
N LEU A 10 12.38 4.48 35.81
CA LEU A 10 13.65 4.91 35.22
C LEU A 10 14.02 4.09 33.98
N LEU A 11 13.80 2.77 34.02
CA LEU A 11 14.04 1.89 32.87
C LEU A 11 13.09 2.20 31.71
N THR A 12 11.82 2.49 31.98
CA THR A 12 10.86 2.90 30.94
C THR A 12 11.25 4.25 30.31
N VAL A 13 11.63 5.24 31.11
CA VAL A 13 12.07 6.55 30.60
C VAL A 13 13.35 6.40 29.77
N LEU A 14 14.31 5.61 30.23
CA LEU A 14 15.54 5.33 29.49
C LEU A 14 15.24 4.62 28.16
N LEU A 15 14.33 3.64 28.16
CA LEU A 15 13.91 2.95 26.95
C LEU A 15 13.27 3.92 25.95
N LEU A 16 12.33 4.76 26.39
CA LEU A 16 11.68 5.76 25.53
C LEU A 16 12.68 6.78 24.96
N TYR A 17 13.66 7.22 25.77
CA TYR A 17 14.73 8.10 25.31
C TYR A 17 15.61 7.42 24.24
N LEU A 18 16.01 6.17 24.48
CA LEU A 18 16.82 5.41 23.51
C LEU A 18 16.05 5.15 22.22
N VAL A 19 14.76 4.79 22.31
CA VAL A 19 13.88 4.62 21.15
C VAL A 19 13.72 5.94 20.40
N GLY A 20 13.40 7.04 21.07
CA GLY A 20 13.23 8.37 20.46
C GLY A 20 14.51 8.92 19.84
N SER A 21 15.67 8.67 20.46
CA SER A 21 16.98 9.10 19.92
C SER A 21 17.43 8.26 18.72
N ARG A 22 17.02 6.99 18.63
CA ARG A 22 17.35 6.09 17.51
C ARG A 22 16.38 6.18 16.34
N LEU A 23 15.08 6.30 16.61
CA LEU A 23 14.04 6.41 15.60
C LEU A 23 13.78 7.87 15.17
N GLY A 24 14.35 8.83 15.90
CA GLY A 24 14.10 10.25 15.73
C GLY A 24 12.80 10.67 16.42
N LEU A 25 12.85 11.75 17.19
CA LEU A 25 11.63 12.39 17.72
C LEU A 25 10.80 13.09 16.63
N GLY A 26 11.30 13.05 15.38
CA GLY A 26 10.81 13.84 14.27
C GLY A 26 11.03 15.34 14.50
N THR A 27 11.10 16.10 13.43
CA THR A 27 10.69 17.50 13.47
C THR A 27 9.31 17.58 12.83
N PRO A 28 8.45 18.55 13.21
CA PRO A 28 7.28 18.83 12.40
C PRO A 28 7.69 18.92 10.94
N PHE A 29 6.93 18.25 10.07
CA PHE A 29 7.14 18.39 8.63
C PHE A 29 7.08 19.89 8.31
N PRO A 30 8.10 20.48 7.65
CA PRO A 30 8.14 21.91 7.44
C PRO A 30 6.86 22.31 6.72
N SER A 31 6.22 23.41 7.17
CA SER A 31 5.10 23.98 6.43
C SER A 31 5.61 24.33 5.04
N GLN A 32 5.28 23.52 4.06
CA GLN A 32 5.39 23.94 2.67
C GLN A 32 4.47 25.15 2.57
N ALA A 33 4.95 26.27 2.00
CA ALA A 33 4.18 27.50 1.85
C ALA A 33 3.04 27.34 0.81
N LEU A 34 2.24 26.28 0.96
CA LEU A 34 1.11 25.92 0.12
C LEU A 34 -0.12 26.75 0.47
N ASP A 35 -0.22 27.25 1.70
CA ASP A 35 -1.38 28.00 2.19
C ASP A 35 -1.69 29.26 1.35
N ASN A 36 -0.69 29.81 0.67
CA ASN A 36 -0.82 31.01 -0.17
C ASN A 36 -0.51 30.76 -1.66
N MET A 37 -0.36 29.51 -2.09
CA MET A 37 -0.12 29.17 -3.50
C MET A 37 -1.40 28.60 -4.12
N PRO A 38 -2.03 29.30 -5.08
CA PRO A 38 -3.17 28.74 -5.79
C PRO A 38 -2.73 27.51 -6.62
N PRO A 39 -3.61 26.51 -6.81
CA PRO A 39 -3.32 25.38 -7.70
C PRO A 39 -2.93 25.86 -9.10
N ILE A 40 -1.93 25.21 -9.70
CA ILE A 40 -1.49 25.51 -11.07
C ILE A 40 -2.60 25.21 -12.09
N LEU A 41 -3.43 24.22 -11.80
CA LEU A 41 -4.56 23.82 -12.64
C LEU A 41 -5.89 24.17 -11.95
N PRO A 42 -6.88 24.71 -12.69
CA PRO A 42 -8.21 24.93 -12.14
C PRO A 42 -8.90 23.60 -11.86
N GLU A 43 -9.88 23.60 -10.95
CA GLU A 43 -10.70 22.41 -10.66
C GLU A 43 -11.36 21.83 -11.91
N SER A 44 -11.77 22.70 -12.85
CA SER A 44 -12.34 22.29 -14.14
C SER A 44 -11.39 21.53 -15.06
N ALA A 45 -10.09 21.46 -14.73
CA ALA A 45 -9.11 20.64 -15.44
C ALA A 45 -8.97 19.23 -14.84
N LEU A 46 -9.67 18.92 -13.75
CA LEU A 46 -9.67 17.60 -13.14
C LEU A 46 -10.84 16.76 -13.67
N ASP A 47 -10.51 15.56 -14.14
CA ASP A 47 -11.50 14.56 -14.52
C ASP A 47 -11.65 13.51 -13.41
N VAL A 48 -12.90 13.25 -13.03
CA VAL A 48 -13.22 12.15 -12.11
C VAL A 48 -13.10 10.83 -12.85
N VAL A 49 -12.06 10.07 -12.56
CA VAL A 49 -11.80 8.75 -13.17
C VAL A 49 -12.53 7.63 -12.42
N ALA A 50 -12.60 7.73 -11.09
CA ALA A 50 -13.24 6.75 -10.22
C ALA A 50 -13.90 7.43 -9.02
N GLU A 51 -15.04 6.90 -8.59
CA GLU A 51 -15.75 7.23 -7.37
C GLU A 51 -15.75 5.98 -6.49
N LEU A 52 -15.10 6.06 -5.33
CA LEU A 52 -14.90 4.93 -4.42
C LEU A 52 -15.39 5.31 -3.02
N ASP A 53 -16.13 4.40 -2.38
CA ASP A 53 -16.60 4.59 -1.00
C ASP A 53 -15.48 4.42 0.04
N THR A 54 -14.33 3.89 -0.40
CA THR A 54 -13.18 3.56 0.44
C THR A 54 -11.91 4.16 -0.16
N PRO A 55 -10.96 4.62 0.68
CA PRO A 55 -9.79 5.34 0.20
C PRO A 55 -8.88 4.43 -0.62
N PRO A 56 -8.55 4.80 -1.88
CA PRO A 56 -7.52 4.09 -2.64
C PRO A 56 -6.13 4.38 -2.05
N GLY A 57 -5.20 3.45 -2.28
CA GLY A 57 -3.79 3.63 -2.03
C GLY A 57 -3.06 4.02 -3.31
N ASN A 58 -2.31 3.07 -3.85
CA ASN A 58 -1.61 3.19 -5.12
C ASN A 58 -2.49 2.78 -6.31
N ILE A 59 -2.18 3.36 -7.47
CA ILE A 59 -2.85 3.11 -8.76
C ILE A 59 -1.79 2.66 -9.76
N ALA A 60 -2.16 1.74 -10.65
CA ALA A 60 -1.38 1.34 -11.81
C ALA A 60 -2.27 1.25 -13.05
N VAL A 61 -1.82 1.81 -14.18
CA VAL A 61 -2.57 1.84 -15.44
C VAL A 61 -1.81 1.03 -16.48
N SER A 62 -2.48 0.07 -17.12
CA SER A 62 -1.89 -0.74 -18.19
C SER A 62 -1.81 0.04 -19.51
N ASN A 63 -1.01 -0.47 -20.45
CA ASN A 63 -0.99 0.03 -21.84
C ASN A 63 -2.29 -0.23 -22.61
N THR A 64 -3.22 -1.01 -22.05
CA THR A 64 -4.57 -1.26 -22.57
C THR A 64 -5.62 -0.47 -21.80
N ASN A 65 -5.22 0.55 -21.02
CA ASN A 65 -6.07 1.41 -20.19
C ASN A 65 -6.87 0.67 -19.10
N ARG A 66 -6.45 -0.52 -18.70
CA ARG A 66 -6.97 -1.19 -17.49
C ARG A 66 -6.39 -0.47 -16.27
N ILE A 67 -7.24 -0.11 -15.33
CA ILE A 67 -6.84 0.63 -14.11
C ILE A 67 -6.94 -0.33 -12.94
N PHE A 68 -5.83 -0.49 -12.23
CA PHE A 68 -5.74 -1.29 -11.02
C PHE A 68 -5.39 -0.40 -9.84
N PHE A 69 -5.93 -0.71 -8.68
CA PHE A 69 -5.62 0.01 -7.46
C PHE A 69 -5.72 -0.92 -6.27
N ASN A 70 -5.03 -0.58 -5.17
CA ASN A 70 -5.29 -1.15 -3.87
C ASN A 70 -6.13 -0.21 -3.04
N PHE A 71 -6.86 -0.76 -2.08
CA PHE A 71 -7.38 0.03 -0.98
C PHE A 71 -6.27 0.24 0.05
N HIS A 72 -6.22 1.43 0.64
CA HIS A 72 -5.12 1.76 1.55
C HIS A 72 -5.07 0.77 2.73
N PRO A 73 -3.93 0.13 3.04
CA PRO A 73 -3.84 -0.91 4.08
C PRO A 73 -4.32 -0.48 5.46
N GLU A 74 -4.10 0.78 5.84
CA GLU A 74 -4.57 1.35 7.11
C GLU A 74 -6.11 1.44 7.21
N TYR A 75 -6.82 1.34 6.09
CA TYR A 75 -8.28 1.19 6.09
C TYR A 75 -8.72 -0.25 6.44
N HIS A 76 -7.76 -1.17 6.62
CA HIS A 76 -8.00 -2.59 6.90
C HIS A 76 -8.96 -3.27 5.90
N PRO A 77 -8.68 -3.16 4.58
CA PRO A 77 -9.61 -3.64 3.57
C PRO A 77 -9.81 -5.17 3.64
N ASN A 78 -11.08 -5.56 3.66
CA ASN A 78 -11.57 -6.95 3.71
C ASN A 78 -12.92 -7.04 2.97
N PRO A 79 -13.13 -7.99 2.04
CA PRO A 79 -12.19 -9.02 1.60
C PRO A 79 -11.25 -8.58 0.48
N THR A 80 -11.52 -7.43 -0.14
CA THR A 80 -10.80 -6.99 -1.33
C THR A 80 -9.74 -5.98 -0.97
N LYS A 81 -8.48 -6.28 -1.24
CA LYS A 81 -7.32 -5.41 -1.02
C LYS A 81 -6.87 -4.76 -2.33
N ILE A 82 -7.03 -5.47 -3.45
CA ILE A 82 -6.66 -5.02 -4.79
C ILE A 82 -7.85 -5.20 -5.72
N ALA A 83 -8.11 -4.21 -6.55
CA ALA A 83 -9.21 -4.20 -7.49
C ALA A 83 -8.80 -3.71 -8.89
N GLU A 84 -9.56 -4.15 -9.88
CA GLU A 84 -9.57 -3.59 -11.22
C GLU A 84 -10.83 -2.73 -11.39
N LEU A 85 -10.66 -1.51 -11.89
CA LEU A 85 -11.76 -0.61 -12.21
C LEU A 85 -12.42 -1.04 -13.52
N LEU A 86 -13.73 -1.26 -13.49
CA LEU A 86 -14.52 -1.57 -14.69
C LEU A 86 -15.11 -0.32 -15.32
N ASN A 87 -15.53 0.63 -14.48
CA ASN A 87 -16.03 1.94 -14.85
C ASN A 87 -15.96 2.88 -13.64
N ARG A 88 -16.40 4.13 -13.80
CA ARG A 88 -16.29 5.17 -12.77
C ARG A 88 -16.76 4.72 -11.38
N THR A 89 -17.82 3.93 -11.27
CA THR A 89 -18.44 3.57 -9.98
C THR A 89 -18.38 2.07 -9.68
N SER A 90 -17.67 1.28 -10.50
CA SER A 90 -17.66 -0.18 -10.38
C SER A 90 -16.28 -0.77 -10.59
N TRP A 91 -15.96 -1.76 -9.77
CA TRP A 91 -14.68 -2.46 -9.75
C TRP A 91 -14.89 -3.91 -9.30
N VAL A 92 -13.88 -4.75 -9.53
CA VAL A 92 -13.88 -6.17 -9.12
C VAL A 92 -12.57 -6.54 -8.42
N PRO A 93 -12.58 -7.51 -7.48
CA PRO A 93 -11.36 -8.01 -6.84
C PRO A 93 -10.40 -8.58 -7.89
N PHE A 94 -9.14 -8.18 -7.84
CA PHE A 94 -8.15 -8.55 -8.84
C PHE A 94 -6.97 -9.34 -8.26
N PRO A 95 -6.52 -10.43 -8.91
CA PRO A 95 -7.10 -11.09 -10.10
C PRO A 95 -8.33 -11.95 -9.76
N SER A 96 -8.54 -12.25 -8.49
CA SER A 96 -9.72 -12.93 -7.99
C SER A 96 -9.89 -12.69 -6.49
N LEU A 97 -11.06 -13.07 -5.96
CA LEU A 97 -11.29 -13.08 -4.51
C LEU A 97 -10.41 -14.12 -3.80
N GLU A 98 -10.12 -15.24 -4.45
CA GLU A 98 -9.25 -16.29 -3.89
C GLU A 98 -7.82 -15.80 -3.70
N PHE A 99 -7.28 -15.02 -4.66
CA PHE A 99 -5.96 -14.43 -4.51
C PHE A 99 -5.86 -13.45 -3.33
N GLN A 100 -6.95 -12.77 -2.97
CA GLN A 100 -6.91 -11.83 -1.84
C GLN A 100 -6.52 -12.53 -0.53
N LYS A 101 -6.70 -13.85 -0.43
CA LYS A 101 -6.29 -14.67 0.73
C LYS A 101 -4.77 -14.86 0.80
N SER A 102 -4.05 -14.70 -0.31
CA SER A 102 -2.59 -14.81 -0.37
C SER A 102 -1.88 -13.53 0.05
N ILE A 103 -2.59 -12.40 0.15
CA ILE A 103 -2.03 -11.09 0.47
C ILE A 103 -2.55 -10.59 1.81
N ILE A 104 -1.65 -10.05 2.63
CA ILE A 104 -1.97 -9.55 3.96
C ILE A 104 -2.19 -8.04 3.90
N THR A 105 -1.18 -7.30 3.46
CA THR A 105 -1.19 -5.84 3.34
C THR A 105 -0.45 -5.41 2.08
N CYS A 106 -1.16 -5.30 0.95
CA CYS A 106 -0.57 -4.76 -0.28
C CYS A 106 -0.53 -3.23 -0.20
N LEU A 107 0.67 -2.63 -0.29
CA LEU A 107 0.82 -1.17 -0.36
C LEU A 107 1.11 -0.72 -1.79
N SER A 108 2.26 -1.11 -2.33
CA SER A 108 2.74 -0.60 -3.61
C SER A 108 2.31 -1.48 -4.78
N MET A 109 1.95 -0.82 -5.89
CA MET A 109 1.56 -1.46 -7.15
C MET A 109 2.22 -0.76 -8.34
N ARG A 110 2.83 -1.50 -9.27
CA ARG A 110 3.44 -0.94 -10.49
C ARG A 110 3.28 -1.89 -11.67
N ILE A 111 3.11 -1.35 -12.88
CA ILE A 111 3.13 -2.15 -14.10
C ILE A 111 4.45 -1.91 -14.83
N ASP A 112 5.11 -2.99 -15.25
CA ASP A 112 6.35 -2.90 -16.03
C ASP A 112 6.12 -2.93 -17.55
N SER A 113 7.19 -2.78 -18.33
CA SER A 113 7.15 -2.79 -19.79
C SER A 113 6.71 -4.13 -20.40
N ASN A 114 6.74 -5.22 -19.63
CA ASN A 114 6.29 -6.55 -20.05
C ASN A 114 4.82 -6.81 -19.67
N SER A 115 4.09 -5.77 -19.27
CA SER A 115 2.70 -5.86 -18.83
C SER A 115 2.53 -6.79 -17.61
N ARG A 116 3.47 -6.75 -16.67
CA ARG A 116 3.33 -7.42 -15.36
C ARG A 116 2.92 -6.42 -14.30
N LEU A 117 1.84 -6.69 -13.59
CA LEU A 117 1.45 -5.96 -12.39
C LEU A 117 2.24 -6.52 -11.20
N TRP A 118 3.14 -5.71 -10.68
CA TRP A 118 3.93 -5.97 -9.49
C TRP A 118 3.20 -5.46 -8.25
N LEU A 119 3.16 -6.29 -7.22
CA LEU A 119 2.52 -6.00 -5.94
C LEU A 119 3.54 -6.21 -4.82
N LEU A 120 3.66 -5.24 -3.93
CA LEU A 120 4.40 -5.40 -2.68
C LEU A 120 3.42 -5.66 -1.54
N ASP A 121 3.40 -6.90 -1.04
CA ASP A 121 2.81 -7.24 0.24
C ASP A 121 3.87 -7.08 1.33
N PHE A 122 3.73 -6.06 2.17
CA PHE A 122 4.67 -5.78 3.25
C PHE A 122 4.30 -6.47 4.57
N VAL A 123 3.25 -7.31 4.56
CA VAL A 123 2.91 -8.26 5.62
C VAL A 123 2.91 -7.62 7.02
N GLN A 124 2.17 -6.52 7.18
CA GLN A 124 2.09 -5.73 8.42
C GLN A 124 3.48 -5.33 8.94
N HIS A 125 4.28 -4.69 8.10
CA HIS A 125 5.67 -4.30 8.43
C HIS A 125 6.55 -5.50 8.82
N GLY A 126 6.33 -6.65 8.17
CA GLY A 126 7.03 -7.90 8.45
C GLY A 126 6.60 -8.62 9.73
N MET A 127 5.60 -8.11 10.46
CA MET A 127 5.15 -8.71 11.73
C MET A 127 4.39 -10.02 11.54
N ALA A 128 3.72 -10.19 10.39
CA ALA A 128 2.90 -11.38 10.10
C ALA A 128 3.62 -12.41 9.21
N GLY A 129 4.91 -12.21 8.90
CA GLY A 129 5.69 -13.08 8.01
C GLY A 129 6.62 -12.30 7.08
N SER A 130 7.20 -13.00 6.10
CA SER A 130 8.11 -12.40 5.12
C SER A 130 7.34 -11.54 4.11
N PRO A 131 7.73 -10.26 3.92
CA PRO A 131 7.26 -9.46 2.80
C PRO A 131 7.40 -10.23 1.49
N THR A 132 6.43 -10.09 0.60
CA THR A 132 6.40 -10.86 -0.65
C THR A 132 6.11 -9.95 -1.82
N LEU A 133 6.92 -10.09 -2.86
CA LEU A 133 6.71 -9.48 -4.15
C LEU A 133 5.92 -10.44 -5.04
N TYR A 134 4.77 -10.01 -5.54
CA TYR A 134 3.98 -10.77 -6.52
C TYR A 134 4.10 -10.12 -7.89
N ALA A 135 4.14 -10.93 -8.94
CA ALA A 135 3.93 -10.49 -10.31
C ALA A 135 2.74 -11.23 -10.94
N ILE A 136 1.83 -10.45 -11.50
CA ILE A 136 0.67 -10.95 -12.24
C ILE A 136 0.86 -10.54 -13.70
N GLN A 137 0.91 -11.53 -14.60
CA GLN A 137 0.99 -11.23 -16.02
C GLN A 137 -0.38 -10.74 -16.49
N LEU A 138 -0.42 -9.50 -16.96
CA LEU A 138 -1.63 -8.94 -17.56
C LEU A 138 -1.74 -9.43 -18.98
N THR A 139 -2.90 -9.99 -19.30
CA THR A 139 -3.30 -10.30 -20.67
C THR A 139 -3.67 -9.02 -21.40
N LYS A 140 -3.30 -8.97 -22.67
CA LYS A 140 -3.70 -7.88 -23.58
C LYS A 140 -5.06 -8.15 -24.23
N THR A 141 -5.57 -9.38 -24.11
CA THR A 141 -6.76 -9.86 -24.81
C THR A 141 -7.93 -9.99 -23.83
N PRO A 142 -9.05 -9.29 -24.06
CA PRO A 142 -10.25 -9.45 -23.25
C PRO A 142 -10.71 -10.92 -23.21
N GLY A 143 -11.04 -11.42 -22.01
CA GLY A 143 -11.55 -12.79 -21.80
C GLY A 143 -10.50 -13.87 -21.57
N GLN A 144 -9.21 -13.56 -21.67
CA GLN A 144 -8.14 -14.45 -21.23
C GLN A 144 -7.85 -14.20 -19.75
N ALA A 145 -7.76 -15.26 -18.94
CA ALA A 145 -7.44 -15.12 -17.53
C ALA A 145 -6.01 -14.56 -17.34
N ASP A 146 -5.88 -13.55 -16.49
CA ASP A 146 -4.57 -13.10 -16.02
C ASP A 146 -3.95 -14.21 -15.17
N THR A 147 -2.75 -14.62 -15.54
CA THR A 147 -2.08 -15.75 -14.92
C THR A 147 -1.06 -15.26 -13.89
N HIS A 148 -0.97 -16.01 -12.79
CA HIS A 148 0.05 -15.83 -11.79
C HIS A 148 1.41 -16.26 -12.33
N TYR A 149 2.40 -15.35 -12.32
CA TYR A 149 3.78 -15.74 -12.57
C TYR A 149 4.72 -14.98 -11.63
N LEU A 150 5.25 -15.77 -10.68
CA LEU A 150 6.30 -15.47 -9.71
C LEU A 150 5.84 -14.72 -8.45
N ASN A 151 6.04 -15.40 -7.31
CA ASN A 151 6.12 -14.79 -6.00
C ASN A 151 7.57 -14.89 -5.51
N TYR A 152 8.05 -13.81 -4.91
CA TYR A 152 9.36 -13.77 -4.27
C TYR A 152 9.17 -13.28 -2.84
N SER A 153 9.26 -14.20 -1.89
CA SER A 153 9.30 -13.83 -0.47
C SER A 153 10.71 -13.36 -0.13
N PHE A 154 10.81 -12.15 0.40
CA PHE A 154 12.09 -11.56 0.79
C PHE A 154 12.71 -12.40 1.91
N PRO A 155 14.02 -12.69 1.82
CA PRO A 155 14.72 -13.38 2.89
C PRO A 155 14.80 -12.46 4.12
N ALA A 156 14.83 -13.06 5.31
CA ALA A 156 14.77 -12.32 6.58
C ALA A 156 15.96 -11.37 6.82
N ASN A 157 17.03 -11.47 6.03
CA ASN A 157 18.19 -10.58 6.11
C ASN A 157 18.10 -9.35 5.19
N VAL A 158 17.02 -9.22 4.41
CA VAL A 158 16.75 -8.10 3.50
C VAL A 158 15.48 -7.33 3.89
N ALA A 159 14.57 -7.98 4.63
CA ALA A 159 13.30 -7.43 5.09
C ALA A 159 13.43 -6.67 6.42
#